data_AF-A0A7X8VIE4-F1
#
_entry.id   AF-A0A7X8VIE4-F1
#
_cell.length_a   1.000
_cell.length_b   1.000
_cell.length_c   1.000
_cell.angle_alpha   90.00
_cell.angle_beta   90.00
_cell.angle_gamma   90.00
#
_symmetry.space_group_name_H-M   'P 1'
#
loop_
_entity.id
_entity.type
_entity.pdbx_description
1 polymer ?
#
loop_
_entity_poly.entity_id
_entity_poly.type
_entity_poly.pdbx_seq_one_letter_code
_entity_poly.pdbx_strand_id
1 'polypeptide(L)'
;MFLAYLFTLTSLSDRVVEFFRSLWREIGSGLLLLGGMDGWQEIVTNTLDIIVTAVAFYFLLKVLSDTRAWQLIKGLLFIALFAVVCSLLGMQTINYILVNSISVLAIGVVVLFQPELRRALEAVGRSSFSLVNNVADSASGTDALNIAMIEAIAVACENMTRSMTGALIIIERRTPLGELLDGGTPVILDANLTAPMLEQIFYKNSPLHDGAVLIRNGRIHAARCHIPLSDTFYLRKDFGTRHRAAIGASEIGDAIGIVCSEERGSISVTREGKIYTLHNADALRTVLLQILGGGEDKKETKKSGWSRFWSRFRKSIAAGQGGDKIEEMLMREAEQARQAAAPSPVISEAVVDDPAAVAASVAPGMDDLDDPEVQEILAHSTQRVGSRARRRRLERSRVNLQDAVERRKRRRWGLKIASLALAVLVWFFVQLRLNPIVNHTFSGLQVRRGNIEELTRRGMTLTISEQLMTVTIRARSSTINKMREHPDWVVATMTLPENLEPGNHSVELSFTVQNINPSAWQLQSQSPRRTIATIAKISDDDDKNSYPGQVD
;
A
#
# COMPACT_ATOMS: atom_id res chain seq x y z
N MET A 1 -8.10 2.87 41.75
CA MET A 1 -7.73 2.47 40.37
C MET A 1 -8.04 3.57 39.35
N PHE A 2 -9.31 3.99 39.17
CA PHE A 2 -9.70 5.03 38.19
C PHE A 2 -8.93 6.36 38.34
N LEU A 3 -8.77 6.87 39.57
CA LEU A 3 -7.97 8.08 39.85
C LEU A 3 -6.47 7.95 39.48
N ALA A 4 -5.89 6.76 39.60
CA ALA A 4 -4.51 6.51 39.16
C ALA A 4 -4.41 6.52 37.62
N TYR A 5 -5.46 6.06 36.94
CA TYR A 5 -5.57 6.12 35.48
C TYR A 5 -5.75 7.57 34.96
N LEU A 6 -6.49 8.42 35.69
CA LEU A 6 -6.56 9.86 35.43
C LEU A 6 -5.18 10.53 35.59
N PHE A 7 -4.42 10.20 36.64
CA PHE A 7 -3.08 10.78 36.84
C PHE A 7 -2.06 10.33 35.78
N THR A 8 -2.26 9.15 35.16
CA THR A 8 -1.46 8.76 33.99
C THR A 8 -1.84 9.51 32.71
N LEU A 9 -3.07 10.03 32.59
CA LEU A 9 -3.55 10.76 31.41
C LEU A 9 -3.05 12.21 31.35
N THR A 10 -2.95 12.92 32.48
CA THR A 10 -2.27 14.23 32.51
C THR A 10 -0.80 14.11 32.12
N SER A 11 -0.13 13.02 32.51
CA SER A 11 1.24 12.76 32.05
C SER A 11 1.36 12.37 30.56
N LEU A 12 0.26 12.20 29.82
CA LEU A 12 0.30 11.69 28.46
C LEU A 12 0.69 12.77 27.44
N SER A 13 0.27 14.04 27.63
CA SER A 13 0.81 15.16 26.86
C SER A 13 2.31 15.30 27.06
N ASP A 14 2.75 15.20 28.31
CA ASP A 14 4.14 15.45 28.70
C ASP A 14 5.04 14.32 28.19
N ARG A 15 4.61 13.06 28.30
CA ARG A 15 5.27 11.91 27.68
C ARG A 15 5.36 12.01 26.16
N VAL A 16 4.34 12.56 25.49
CA VAL A 16 4.37 12.77 24.02
C VAL A 16 5.37 13.87 23.66
N VAL A 17 5.38 14.99 24.39
CA VAL A 17 6.36 16.08 24.19
C VAL A 17 7.78 15.60 24.49
N GLU A 18 7.97 14.84 25.56
CA GLU A 18 9.25 14.25 25.95
C GLU A 18 9.72 13.19 24.95
N PHE A 19 8.81 12.37 24.41
CA PHE A 19 9.09 11.46 23.30
C PHE A 19 9.54 12.22 22.04
N PHE A 20 8.88 13.30 21.65
CA PHE A 20 9.33 14.09 20.49
C PHE A 20 10.68 14.78 20.75
N ARG A 21 10.96 15.21 21.99
CA ARG A 21 12.27 15.75 22.39
C ARG A 21 13.38 14.68 22.39
N SER A 22 13.10 13.47 22.90
CA SER A 22 14.07 12.37 22.86
C SER A 22 14.32 11.92 21.43
N LEU A 23 13.26 11.78 20.63
CA LEU A 23 13.30 11.49 19.19
C LEU A 23 14.20 12.47 18.45
N TRP A 24 14.01 13.78 18.64
CA TRP A 24 14.85 14.79 18.01
C TRP A 24 16.33 14.68 18.44
N ARG A 25 16.58 14.51 19.75
CA ARG A 25 17.92 14.36 20.32
C ARG A 25 18.64 13.10 19.86
N GLU A 26 17.92 12.00 19.65
CA GLU A 26 18.50 10.71 19.24
C GLU A 26 18.68 10.61 17.72
N ILE A 27 17.77 11.18 16.91
CA ILE A 27 18.01 11.41 15.47
C ILE A 27 19.29 12.23 15.28
N GLY A 28 19.44 13.33 16.01
CA GLY A 28 20.63 14.17 15.97
C GLY A 28 21.94 13.48 16.39
N SER A 29 21.86 12.36 17.11
CA SER A 29 23.03 11.56 17.50
C SER A 29 23.48 10.55 16.43
N GLY A 30 22.66 10.27 15.41
CA GLY A 30 22.96 9.28 14.37
C GLY A 30 22.92 7.81 14.80
N LEU A 31 23.16 7.51 16.08
CA LEU A 31 23.22 6.16 16.66
C LEU A 31 21.96 5.29 16.41
N LEU A 32 20.77 5.88 16.27
CA LEU A 32 19.57 5.09 15.94
C LEU A 32 19.51 4.61 14.48
N LEU A 33 20.10 5.37 13.55
CA LEU A 33 20.02 5.10 12.10
C LEU A 33 21.31 4.43 11.57
N LEU A 34 22.46 4.77 12.14
CA LEU A 34 23.79 4.35 11.70
C LEU A 34 24.58 3.62 12.79
N GLY A 35 24.02 3.47 14.00
CA GLY A 35 24.70 2.84 15.14
C GLY A 35 24.71 1.31 15.13
N GLY A 36 24.71 0.73 13.93
CA GLY A 36 24.74 -0.71 13.70
C GLY A 36 26.10 -1.31 14.03
N MET A 37 26.14 -2.43 14.76
CA MET A 37 27.36 -3.20 14.95
C MET A 37 27.81 -3.80 13.62
N ASP A 38 26.86 -4.37 12.87
CA ASP A 38 27.10 -5.10 11.62
C ASP A 38 27.05 -4.18 10.37
N GLY A 39 27.24 -2.87 10.59
CA GLY A 39 27.33 -1.84 9.54
C GLY A 39 26.16 -1.85 8.55
N TRP A 40 26.42 -2.31 7.33
CA TRP A 40 25.44 -2.30 6.23
C TRP A 40 24.28 -3.28 6.42
N GLN A 41 24.47 -4.40 7.14
CA GLN A 41 23.42 -5.41 7.27
C GLN A 41 22.22 -4.86 8.06
N GLU A 42 22.47 -4.16 9.16
CA GLU A 42 21.42 -3.49 9.94
C GLU A 42 20.69 -2.40 9.15
N ILE A 43 21.40 -1.64 8.30
CA ILE A 43 20.77 -0.62 7.45
C ILE A 43 19.79 -1.29 6.46
N VAL A 44 20.15 -2.43 5.88
CA VAL A 44 19.30 -3.19 4.96
C VAL A 44 18.08 -3.79 5.69
N THR A 45 18.26 -4.41 6.85
CA THR A 45 17.14 -4.99 7.61
C THR A 45 16.17 -3.92 8.12
N ASN A 46 16.68 -2.80 8.67
CA ASN A 46 15.86 -1.67 9.10
C ASN A 46 15.11 -1.03 7.92
N THR A 47 15.75 -0.88 6.76
CA THR A 47 15.10 -0.36 5.54
C THR A 47 13.99 -1.30 5.06
N LEU A 48 14.23 -2.62 5.08
CA LEU A 48 13.25 -3.63 4.69
C LEU A 48 12.06 -3.63 5.66
N ASP A 49 12.30 -3.55 6.96
CA ASP A 49 11.27 -3.48 8.00
C ASP A 49 10.36 -2.24 7.84
N ILE A 50 10.96 -1.06 7.63
CA ILE A 50 10.21 0.18 7.33
C ILE A 50 9.39 0.03 6.04
N ILE A 51 9.93 -0.59 4.98
CA ILE A 51 9.21 -0.81 3.72
C ILE A 51 8.03 -1.77 3.91
N VAL A 52 8.23 -2.91 4.59
CA VAL A 52 7.17 -3.90 4.87
C VAL A 52 6.08 -3.26 5.73
N THR A 53 6.46 -2.54 6.78
CA THR A 53 5.54 -1.80 7.66
C THR A 53 4.79 -0.70 6.89
N ALA A 54 5.44 0.03 5.98
CA ALA A 54 4.80 1.03 5.13
C ALA A 54 3.82 0.42 4.12
N VAL A 55 4.10 -0.78 3.60
CA VAL A 55 3.17 -1.53 2.74
C VAL A 55 1.95 -2.01 3.55
N ALA A 56 2.15 -2.52 4.77
CA ALA A 56 1.06 -2.91 5.67
C ALA A 56 0.15 -1.71 6.00
N PHE A 57 0.73 -0.58 6.42
CA PHE A 57 -0.03 0.65 6.66
C PHE A 57 -0.68 1.21 5.39
N TYR A 58 -0.08 1.05 4.20
CA TYR A 58 -0.72 1.45 2.95
C TYR A 58 -1.98 0.65 2.68
N PHE A 59 -1.97 -0.68 2.88
CA PHE A 59 -3.18 -1.50 2.73
C PHE A 59 -4.23 -1.15 3.79
N LEU A 60 -3.83 -0.98 5.07
CA LEU A 60 -4.74 -0.58 6.15
C LEU A 60 -5.41 0.77 5.86
N LEU A 61 -4.61 1.80 5.55
CA LEU A 61 -5.12 3.14 5.23
C LEU A 61 -5.96 3.13 3.94
N LYS A 62 -5.61 2.32 2.94
CA LYS A 62 -6.43 2.17 1.71
C LYS A 62 -7.83 1.66 2.06
N VAL A 63 -7.94 0.60 2.86
CA VAL A 63 -9.25 0.05 3.30
C VAL A 63 -10.04 1.09 4.09
N LEU A 64 -9.40 1.84 4.98
CA LEU A 64 -10.07 2.88 5.77
C LEU A 64 -10.45 4.13 4.95
N SER A 65 -9.71 4.47 3.89
CA SER A 65 -9.83 5.77 3.18
C SER A 65 -11.10 5.99 2.38
N ASP A 66 -11.83 4.91 2.09
CA ASP A 66 -13.10 4.93 1.36
C ASP A 66 -14.31 4.66 2.29
N THR A 67 -14.10 4.59 3.62
CA THR A 67 -15.19 4.44 4.62
C THR A 67 -15.44 5.73 5.42
N ARG A 68 -16.55 5.77 6.17
CA ARG A 68 -16.88 6.89 7.09
C ARG A 68 -15.81 7.10 8.17
N ALA A 69 -15.06 6.04 8.55
CA ALA A 69 -13.94 6.13 9.49
C ALA A 69 -12.89 7.17 9.09
N TRP A 70 -12.65 7.41 7.79
CA TRP A 70 -11.68 8.41 7.34
C TRP A 70 -12.05 9.85 7.72
N GLN A 71 -13.36 10.14 7.86
CA GLN A 71 -13.82 11.44 8.35
C GLN A 71 -13.63 11.53 9.88
N LEU A 72 -13.94 10.46 10.62
CA LEU A 72 -13.74 10.40 12.07
C LEU A 72 -12.26 10.52 12.45
N ILE A 73 -11.35 9.83 11.75
CA ILE A 73 -9.89 9.93 11.96
C ILE A 73 -9.40 11.37 11.77
N LYS A 74 -9.92 12.10 10.77
CA LYS A 74 -9.59 13.52 10.56
C LYS A 74 -10.13 14.42 11.67
N GLY A 75 -11.35 14.17 12.15
CA GLY A 75 -11.92 14.90 13.28
C GLY A 75 -11.11 14.70 14.56
N LEU A 76 -10.73 13.45 14.86
CA LEU A 76 -9.88 13.11 16.01
C LEU A 76 -8.49 13.73 15.89
N LEU A 77 -7.87 13.71 14.71
CA LEU A 77 -6.58 14.35 14.45
C LEU A 77 -6.65 15.88 14.62
N PHE A 78 -7.75 16.50 14.19
CA PHE A 78 -7.98 17.94 14.37
C PHE A 78 -8.12 18.31 15.85
N ILE A 79 -8.88 17.53 16.63
CA ILE A 79 -9.01 17.72 18.09
C ILE A 79 -7.65 17.54 18.79
N ALA A 80 -6.87 16.51 18.40
CA ALA A 80 -5.54 16.29 18.95
C ALA A 80 -4.57 17.44 18.63
N LEU A 81 -4.58 17.95 17.40
CA LEU A 81 -3.76 19.11 17.00
C LEU A 81 -4.17 20.37 17.78
N PHE A 82 -5.48 20.61 17.94
CA PHE A 82 -6.00 21.71 18.73
C PHE A 82 -5.56 21.63 20.21
N ALA A 83 -5.58 20.43 20.81
CA ALA A 83 -5.07 20.21 22.16
C ALA A 83 -3.58 20.57 22.31
N VAL A 84 -2.74 20.17 21.33
CA VAL A 84 -1.32 20.55 21.30
C VAL A 84 -1.15 22.07 21.20
N VAL A 85 -1.92 22.75 20.34
CA VAL A 85 -1.88 24.22 20.21
C VAL A 85 -2.28 24.90 21.53
N CYS A 86 -3.36 24.47 22.18
CA CYS A 86 -3.77 25.01 23.47
C CYS A 86 -2.74 24.78 24.58
N SER A 87 -2.05 23.64 24.57
CA SER A 87 -0.94 23.33 25.49
C SER A 87 0.26 24.26 25.25
N LEU A 88 0.68 24.46 23.99
CA LEU A 88 1.77 25.37 23.62
C LEU A 88 1.47 26.83 23.96
N LEU A 89 0.20 27.24 23.87
CA LEU A 89 -0.27 28.57 24.26
C LEU A 89 -0.50 28.72 25.78
N GLY A 90 -0.26 27.67 26.58
CA GLY A 90 -0.44 27.70 28.04
C GLY A 90 -1.89 27.83 28.52
N MET A 91 -2.88 27.47 27.68
CA MET A 91 -4.31 27.65 27.97
C MET A 91 -4.83 26.62 28.97
N GLN A 92 -4.57 26.86 30.27
CA GLN A 92 -4.84 25.92 31.37
C GLN A 92 -6.28 25.37 31.38
N THR A 93 -7.30 26.24 31.28
CA THR A 93 -8.72 25.83 31.32
C THR A 93 -9.12 24.93 30.16
N ILE A 94 -8.70 25.27 28.93
CA ILE A 94 -9.03 24.47 27.74
C ILE A 94 -8.26 23.14 27.79
N ASN A 95 -6.99 23.16 28.20
CA ASN A 95 -6.20 21.94 28.38
C ASN A 95 -6.85 20.99 29.40
N TYR A 96 -7.31 21.50 30.55
CA TYR A 96 -8.03 20.72 31.56
C TYR A 96 -9.32 20.08 30.99
N ILE A 97 -10.14 20.84 30.26
CA ILE A 97 -11.36 20.31 29.64
C ILE A 97 -11.03 19.23 28.60
N LEU A 98 -10.06 19.48 27.71
CA LEU A 98 -9.67 18.54 26.65
C LEU A 98 -9.09 17.24 27.23
N VAL A 99 -8.14 17.31 28.17
CA VAL A 99 -7.51 16.13 28.78
C VAL A 99 -8.54 15.24 29.48
N ASN A 100 -9.46 15.83 30.26
CA ASN A 100 -10.52 15.06 30.91
C ASN A 100 -11.52 14.47 29.89
N SER A 101 -11.85 15.21 28.84
CA SER A 101 -12.78 14.77 27.78
C SER A 101 -12.23 13.61 26.94
N ILE A 102 -10.90 13.43 26.83
CA ILE A 102 -10.29 12.30 26.10
C ILE A 102 -10.81 10.95 26.60
N SER A 103 -11.06 10.81 27.91
CA SER A 103 -11.56 9.55 28.49
C SER A 103 -12.96 9.18 27.98
N VAL A 104 -13.88 10.14 27.95
CA VAL A 104 -15.24 9.98 27.41
C VAL A 104 -15.20 9.81 25.88
N LEU A 105 -14.35 10.59 25.20
CA LEU A 105 -14.16 10.52 23.76
C LEU A 105 -13.62 9.15 23.31
N ALA A 106 -12.73 8.52 24.08
CA ALA A 106 -12.20 7.19 23.77
C ALA A 106 -13.30 6.12 23.78
N ILE A 107 -14.19 6.15 24.78
CA ILE A 107 -15.36 5.26 24.83
C ILE A 107 -16.28 5.53 23.63
N GLY A 108 -16.58 6.81 23.35
CA GLY A 108 -17.37 7.21 22.19
C GLY A 108 -16.77 6.74 20.86
N VAL A 109 -15.46 6.82 20.69
CA VAL A 109 -14.75 6.30 19.51
C VAL A 109 -14.90 4.78 19.39
N VAL A 110 -14.73 4.00 20.47
CA VAL A 110 -14.90 2.53 20.40
C VAL A 110 -16.32 2.15 19.99
N VAL A 111 -17.34 2.80 20.56
CA VAL A 111 -18.75 2.56 20.21
C VAL A 111 -19.05 2.97 18.76
N LEU A 112 -18.56 4.15 18.33
CA LEU A 112 -18.76 4.62 16.95
C LEU A 112 -18.05 3.76 15.90
N PHE A 113 -16.90 3.16 16.23
CA PHE A 113 -16.13 2.29 15.34
C PHE A 113 -16.53 0.80 15.44
N GLN A 114 -17.46 0.42 16.31
CA GLN A 114 -17.91 -0.96 16.47
C GLN A 114 -18.39 -1.59 15.14
N PRO A 115 -19.17 -0.90 14.28
CA PRO A 115 -19.58 -1.45 12.97
C PRO A 115 -18.40 -1.62 12.01
N GLU A 116 -17.45 -0.68 11.97
CA GLU A 116 -16.26 -0.74 11.13
C GLU A 116 -15.29 -1.84 11.56
N LEU A 117 -15.07 -2.02 12.87
CA LEU A 117 -14.24 -3.11 13.41
C LEU A 117 -14.83 -4.47 13.03
N ARG A 118 -16.15 -4.63 13.17
CA ARG A 118 -16.86 -5.84 12.71
C ARG A 118 -16.63 -6.07 11.21
N ARG A 119 -16.89 -5.09 10.35
CA ARG A 119 -16.71 -5.20 8.89
C ARG A 119 -15.25 -5.47 8.49
N ALA A 120 -14.28 -4.92 9.22
CA ALA A 120 -12.86 -5.15 8.97
C ALA A 120 -12.44 -6.59 9.32
N LEU A 121 -12.86 -7.11 10.48
CA LEU A 121 -12.61 -8.49 10.90
C LEU A 121 -13.29 -9.48 9.94
N GLU A 122 -14.53 -9.21 9.54
CA GLU A 122 -15.24 -9.99 8.52
C GLU A 122 -14.48 -10.01 7.18
N ALA A 123 -13.99 -8.86 6.71
CA ALA A 123 -13.23 -8.76 5.45
C ALA A 123 -11.90 -9.54 5.50
N VAL A 124 -11.18 -9.47 6.63
CA VAL A 124 -9.92 -10.22 6.84
C VAL A 124 -10.20 -11.73 6.90
N GLY A 125 -11.18 -12.16 7.70
CA GLY A 125 -11.58 -13.57 7.81
C GLY A 125 -12.01 -14.20 6.47
N ARG A 126 -12.77 -13.47 5.66
CA ARG A 126 -13.19 -13.89 4.30
C ARG A 126 -12.00 -14.15 3.36
N SER A 127 -10.91 -13.38 3.49
CA SER A 127 -9.75 -13.49 2.59
C SER A 127 -8.91 -14.77 2.79
N SER A 128 -8.87 -15.31 4.02
CA SER A 128 -8.06 -16.50 4.34
C SER A 128 -8.72 -17.81 3.89
N PHE A 129 -10.05 -17.92 3.96
CA PHE A 129 -10.77 -19.14 3.56
C PHE A 129 -10.97 -19.28 2.05
N SER A 130 -11.03 -18.17 1.29
CA SER A 130 -11.16 -18.24 -0.18
C SER A 130 -9.95 -18.87 -0.88
N LEU A 131 -8.75 -18.82 -0.29
CA LEU A 131 -7.56 -19.46 -0.88
C LEU A 131 -7.51 -20.96 -0.64
N VAL A 132 -8.23 -21.49 0.37
CA VAL A 132 -8.23 -22.91 0.69
C VAL A 132 -9.31 -23.65 -0.10
N ASN A 133 -10.53 -23.10 -0.22
CA ASN A 133 -11.59 -23.77 -0.98
C ASN A 133 -11.40 -23.71 -2.51
N ASN A 134 -10.78 -22.67 -3.07
CA ASN A 134 -10.63 -22.53 -4.52
C ASN A 134 -9.61 -23.51 -5.15
N VAL A 135 -8.86 -24.26 -4.34
CA VAL A 135 -7.94 -25.31 -4.81
C VAL A 135 -8.65 -26.65 -5.04
N ALA A 136 -9.86 -26.84 -4.52
CA ALA A 136 -10.60 -28.10 -4.65
C ALA A 136 -11.44 -28.22 -5.94
N ASP A 137 -12.04 -27.12 -6.42
CA ASP A 137 -13.06 -27.14 -7.50
C ASP A 137 -12.56 -26.60 -8.87
N SER A 138 -11.26 -26.40 -9.03
CA SER A 138 -10.68 -25.78 -10.24
C SER A 138 -10.23 -26.80 -11.30
N ALA A 139 -11.18 -27.38 -12.06
CA ALA A 139 -11.04 -27.70 -13.49
C ALA A 139 -12.34 -28.30 -14.09
N SER A 140 -12.89 -27.64 -15.12
CA SER A 140 -13.96 -28.07 -16.06
C SER A 140 -15.44 -27.80 -15.74
N GLY A 141 -15.91 -27.91 -14.49
CA GLY A 141 -17.36 -27.79 -14.19
C GLY A 141 -17.92 -26.37 -14.16
N THR A 142 -17.13 -25.41 -13.67
CA THR A 142 -17.58 -24.06 -13.29
C THR A 142 -17.88 -23.15 -14.48
N ASP A 143 -17.13 -23.28 -15.57
CA ASP A 143 -17.30 -22.44 -16.77
C ASP A 143 -18.58 -22.77 -17.53
N ALA A 144 -18.91 -24.07 -17.67
CA ALA A 144 -20.15 -24.50 -18.30
C ALA A 144 -21.40 -24.00 -17.54
N LEU A 145 -21.36 -24.05 -16.20
CA LEU A 145 -22.41 -23.52 -15.32
C LEU A 145 -22.54 -22.00 -15.45
N ASN A 146 -21.42 -21.27 -15.50
CA ASN A 146 -21.42 -19.83 -15.73
C ASN A 146 -22.00 -19.44 -17.10
N ILE A 147 -21.64 -20.16 -18.17
CA ILE A 147 -22.16 -19.92 -19.53
C ILE A 147 -23.67 -20.16 -19.57
N ALA A 148 -24.16 -21.28 -19.02
CA ALA A 148 -25.59 -21.59 -18.96
C ALA A 148 -26.38 -20.54 -18.15
N MET A 149 -25.83 -20.08 -17.02
CA MET A 149 -26.42 -19.01 -16.22
C MET A 149 -26.52 -17.69 -17.02
N ILE A 150 -25.45 -17.29 -17.69
CA ILE A 150 -25.41 -16.04 -18.47
C ILE A 150 -26.43 -16.08 -19.61
N GLU A 151 -26.54 -17.21 -20.31
CA GLU A 151 -27.48 -17.37 -21.42
C GLU A 151 -28.93 -17.28 -20.95
N ALA A 152 -29.29 -18.00 -19.88
CA ALA A 152 -30.63 -17.95 -19.31
C ALA A 152 -31.00 -16.56 -18.77
N ILE A 153 -30.06 -15.81 -18.19
CA ILE A 153 -30.29 -14.41 -17.79
C ILE A 153 -30.48 -13.52 -19.02
N ALA A 154 -29.67 -13.69 -20.08
CA ALA A 154 -29.75 -12.87 -21.28
C ALA A 154 -31.07 -13.04 -22.03
N VAL A 155 -31.52 -14.28 -22.24
CA VAL A 155 -32.82 -14.60 -22.87
C VAL A 155 -33.97 -14.01 -22.05
N ALA A 156 -33.97 -14.20 -20.73
CA ALA A 156 -34.99 -13.63 -19.87
C ALA A 156 -35.03 -12.10 -19.94
N CYS A 157 -33.87 -11.44 -19.92
CA CYS A 157 -33.80 -9.98 -20.05
C CYS A 157 -34.30 -9.49 -21.41
N GLU A 158 -34.06 -10.22 -22.50
CA GLU A 158 -34.59 -9.90 -23.83
C GLU A 158 -36.13 -9.99 -23.87
N ASN A 159 -36.70 -11.06 -23.32
CA ASN A 159 -38.15 -11.26 -23.26
C ASN A 159 -38.84 -10.25 -22.32
N MET A 160 -38.24 -9.96 -21.16
CA MET A 160 -38.75 -8.98 -20.21
C MET A 160 -38.67 -7.56 -20.75
N THR A 161 -37.61 -7.19 -21.47
CA THR A 161 -37.52 -5.86 -22.12
C THR A 161 -38.52 -5.72 -23.26
N ARG A 162 -38.69 -6.75 -24.12
CA ARG A 162 -39.71 -6.77 -25.18
C ARG A 162 -41.15 -6.63 -24.65
N SER A 163 -41.42 -7.17 -23.46
CA SER A 163 -42.73 -7.08 -22.77
C SER A 163 -42.86 -5.88 -21.82
N MET A 164 -41.86 -4.99 -21.74
CA MET A 164 -41.82 -3.87 -20.80
C MET A 164 -42.07 -4.30 -19.34
N THR A 165 -41.42 -5.40 -18.95
CA THR A 165 -41.48 -6.01 -17.62
C THR A 165 -40.24 -5.61 -16.81
N GLY A 166 -40.46 -5.00 -15.65
CA GLY A 166 -39.39 -4.51 -14.78
C GLY A 166 -38.74 -5.65 -14.00
N ALA A 167 -37.42 -5.81 -14.14
CA ALA A 167 -36.66 -6.87 -13.48
C ALA A 167 -35.44 -6.31 -12.74
N LEU A 168 -35.07 -6.98 -11.65
CA LEU A 168 -33.89 -6.66 -10.84
C LEU A 168 -33.21 -7.95 -10.39
N ILE A 169 -32.13 -8.32 -11.06
CA ILE A 169 -31.38 -9.56 -10.82
C ILE A 169 -30.02 -9.19 -10.22
N ILE A 170 -29.68 -9.77 -9.06
CA ILE A 170 -28.38 -9.61 -8.42
C ILE A 170 -27.63 -10.93 -8.46
N ILE A 171 -26.43 -10.92 -9.04
CA ILE A 171 -25.50 -12.05 -9.03
C ILE A 171 -24.51 -11.84 -7.87
N GLU A 172 -24.59 -12.72 -6.87
CA GLU A 172 -23.61 -12.82 -5.80
C GLU A 172 -22.26 -13.29 -6.36
N ARG A 173 -21.16 -12.75 -5.82
CA ARG A 173 -19.79 -13.10 -6.24
C ARG A 173 -18.96 -13.56 -5.04
N ARG A 174 -17.91 -12.84 -4.67
CA ARG A 174 -17.03 -13.24 -3.55
C ARG A 174 -17.54 -12.72 -2.21
N THR A 175 -18.31 -11.64 -2.24
CA THR A 175 -18.98 -11.07 -1.06
C THR A 175 -20.35 -11.74 -0.90
N PRO A 176 -20.59 -12.55 0.15
CA PRO A 176 -21.91 -13.11 0.37
C PRO A 176 -22.90 -12.01 0.77
N LEU A 177 -24.06 -11.97 0.12
CA LEU A 177 -25.11 -10.97 0.36
C LEU A 177 -26.15 -11.46 1.39
N GLY A 178 -25.67 -12.10 2.47
CA GLY A 178 -26.53 -12.67 3.53
C GLY A 178 -27.46 -11.64 4.18
N GLU A 179 -26.99 -10.40 4.34
CA GLU A 179 -27.77 -9.28 4.90
C GLU A 179 -29.05 -8.96 4.09
N LEU A 180 -29.13 -9.36 2.82
CA LEU A 180 -30.34 -9.21 2.00
C LEU A 180 -31.41 -10.28 2.29
N LEU A 181 -31.08 -11.33 3.04
CA LEU A 181 -31.96 -12.44 3.43
C LEU A 181 -32.62 -12.21 4.80
N ASP A 182 -31.93 -11.51 5.71
CA ASP A 182 -32.35 -11.33 7.11
C ASP A 182 -33.64 -10.48 7.28
N GLY A 183 -34.05 -9.74 6.24
CA GLY A 183 -35.16 -8.79 6.29
C GLY A 183 -36.59 -9.37 6.31
N GLY A 184 -36.77 -10.69 6.49
CA GLY A 184 -38.07 -11.38 6.64
C GLY A 184 -39.05 -11.33 5.45
N THR A 185 -38.76 -10.51 4.45
CA THR A 185 -39.50 -10.31 3.19
C THR A 185 -39.06 -11.26 2.05
N PRO A 186 -37.77 -11.66 1.95
CA PRO A 186 -37.31 -12.55 0.89
C PRO A 186 -37.94 -13.94 0.95
N VAL A 187 -38.24 -14.51 -0.21
CA VAL A 187 -38.70 -15.90 -0.34
C VAL A 187 -37.52 -16.75 -0.82
N ILE A 188 -37.06 -17.67 0.02
CA ILE A 188 -36.03 -18.65 -0.35
C ILE A 188 -36.63 -19.67 -1.31
N LEU A 189 -35.97 -19.88 -2.45
CA LEU A 189 -36.45 -20.77 -3.52
C LEU A 189 -35.48 -21.92 -3.79
N ASP A 190 -34.17 -21.64 -3.73
CA ASP A 190 -33.08 -22.53 -4.16
C ASP A 190 -33.37 -23.33 -5.45
N ALA A 191 -33.86 -22.62 -6.47
CA ALA A 191 -34.28 -23.21 -7.74
C ALA A 191 -33.17 -23.18 -8.81
N ASN A 192 -33.21 -24.13 -9.74
CA ASN A 192 -32.39 -24.06 -10.94
C ASN A 192 -32.72 -22.79 -11.74
N LEU A 193 -31.68 -22.09 -12.22
CA LEU A 193 -31.88 -20.88 -13.01
C LEU A 193 -32.20 -21.22 -14.47
N THR A 194 -33.38 -20.79 -14.93
CA THR A 194 -33.82 -20.89 -16.32
C THR A 194 -34.53 -19.59 -16.72
N ALA A 195 -34.56 -19.27 -18.02
CA ALA A 195 -35.20 -18.04 -18.48
C ALA A 195 -36.71 -17.96 -18.12
N PRO A 196 -37.53 -19.03 -18.32
CA PRO A 196 -38.94 -19.00 -17.92
C PRO A 196 -39.15 -18.83 -16.42
N MET A 197 -38.23 -19.33 -15.57
CA MET A 197 -38.32 -19.14 -14.12
C MET A 197 -38.08 -17.68 -13.72
N LEU A 198 -37.11 -17.01 -14.35
CA LEU A 198 -36.87 -15.58 -14.14
C LEU A 198 -38.07 -14.74 -14.62
N GLU A 199 -38.60 -15.03 -15.80
CA GLU A 199 -39.79 -14.37 -16.35
C GLU A 199 -41.02 -14.54 -15.44
N GLN A 200 -41.25 -15.75 -14.91
CA GLN A 200 -42.35 -16.03 -13.99
C GLN A 200 -42.20 -15.33 -12.62
N ILE A 201 -40.97 -15.14 -12.12
CA ILE A 201 -40.72 -14.38 -10.90
C ILE A 201 -41.08 -12.90 -11.10
N PHE A 202 -40.67 -12.29 -12.21
CA PHE A 202 -40.92 -10.88 -12.50
C PHE A 202 -42.28 -10.58 -13.16
N TYR A 203 -43.13 -11.58 -13.36
CA TYR A 203 -44.49 -11.37 -13.87
C TYR A 203 -45.27 -10.42 -12.97
N LYS A 204 -45.87 -9.36 -13.56
CA LYS A 204 -46.40 -8.18 -12.83
C LYS A 204 -47.46 -8.47 -11.76
N ASN A 205 -48.12 -9.62 -11.80
CA ASN A 205 -49.13 -10.04 -10.81
C ASN A 205 -48.63 -11.15 -9.85
N SER A 206 -47.36 -11.55 -9.94
CA SER A 206 -46.73 -12.55 -9.08
C SER A 206 -46.34 -11.94 -7.73
N PRO A 207 -46.62 -12.57 -6.57
CA PRO A 207 -46.15 -12.07 -5.26
C PRO A 207 -44.62 -11.95 -5.13
N LEU A 208 -43.85 -12.48 -6.08
CA LEU A 208 -42.38 -12.47 -6.08
C LEU A 208 -41.75 -11.32 -6.89
N HIS A 209 -42.53 -10.58 -7.69
CA HIS A 209 -41.99 -9.58 -8.64
C HIS A 209 -41.53 -8.27 -7.99
N ASP A 210 -41.96 -8.02 -6.75
CA ASP A 210 -41.68 -6.81 -6.00
C ASP A 210 -40.40 -6.94 -5.17
N GLY A 211 -39.26 -6.70 -5.82
CA GLY A 211 -37.94 -6.74 -5.22
C GLY A 211 -36.87 -7.24 -6.19
N ALA A 212 -35.78 -7.76 -5.64
CA ALA A 212 -34.71 -8.38 -6.38
C ALA A 212 -34.75 -9.92 -6.34
N VAL A 213 -34.19 -10.55 -7.37
CA VAL A 213 -33.78 -11.95 -7.35
C VAL A 213 -32.29 -12.03 -6.99
N LEU A 214 -31.94 -12.86 -6.01
CA LEU A 214 -30.56 -13.16 -5.64
C LEU A 214 -30.14 -14.49 -6.26
N ILE A 215 -29.13 -14.44 -7.12
CA ILE A 215 -28.47 -15.60 -7.73
C ILE A 215 -27.18 -15.90 -6.96
N ARG A 216 -27.02 -17.15 -6.53
CA ARG A 216 -25.80 -17.66 -5.87
C ARG A 216 -25.42 -18.98 -6.54
N ASN A 217 -24.14 -19.13 -6.90
CA ASN A 217 -23.59 -20.36 -7.50
C ASN A 217 -24.42 -20.91 -8.69
N GLY A 218 -24.91 -20.02 -9.57
CA GLY A 218 -25.75 -20.39 -10.74
C GLY A 218 -27.19 -20.77 -10.44
N ARG A 219 -27.65 -20.69 -9.19
CA ARG A 219 -29.02 -21.01 -8.75
C ARG A 219 -29.76 -19.75 -8.29
N ILE A 220 -31.07 -19.75 -8.45
CA ILE A 220 -31.96 -18.73 -7.88
C ILE A 220 -32.11 -19.03 -6.39
N HIS A 221 -31.35 -18.34 -5.55
CA HIS A 221 -31.34 -18.59 -4.12
C HIS A 221 -32.60 -18.05 -3.44
N ALA A 222 -32.94 -16.79 -3.72
CA ALA A 222 -34.12 -16.12 -3.19
C ALA A 222 -34.72 -15.11 -4.19
N ALA A 223 -36.01 -14.84 -4.05
CA ALA A 223 -36.72 -13.75 -4.71
C ALA A 223 -37.27 -12.76 -3.68
N ARG A 224 -37.82 -11.64 -4.13
CA ARG A 224 -38.38 -10.57 -3.26
C ARG A 224 -37.35 -9.98 -2.28
N CYS A 225 -36.06 -10.00 -2.64
CA CYS A 225 -34.99 -9.43 -1.82
C CYS A 225 -35.09 -7.89 -1.84
N HIS A 226 -35.27 -7.27 -0.66
CA HIS A 226 -35.23 -5.82 -0.53
C HIS A 226 -33.78 -5.34 -0.48
N ILE A 227 -33.44 -4.33 -1.29
CA ILE A 227 -32.07 -3.81 -1.40
C ILE A 227 -32.09 -2.31 -1.05
N PRO A 228 -31.19 -1.82 -0.18
CA PRO A 228 -31.10 -0.39 0.11
C PRO A 228 -30.74 0.39 -1.15
N LEU A 229 -31.44 1.50 -1.38
CA LEU A 229 -31.26 2.34 -2.55
C LEU A 229 -30.00 3.19 -2.41
N SER A 230 -29.23 3.32 -3.50
CA SER A 230 -28.08 4.24 -3.51
C SER A 230 -28.53 5.71 -3.35
N ASP A 231 -27.86 6.43 -2.47
CA ASP A 231 -27.97 7.89 -2.29
C ASP A 231 -27.16 8.65 -3.35
N THR A 232 -26.08 8.04 -3.85
CA THR A 232 -25.10 8.64 -4.77
C THR A 232 -25.72 9.12 -6.09
N PHE A 233 -26.90 8.62 -6.43
CA PHE A 233 -27.58 8.83 -7.72
C PHE A 233 -28.90 9.62 -7.67
N TYR A 234 -29.29 10.20 -6.52
CA TYR A 234 -30.55 10.96 -6.36
C TYR A 234 -30.72 12.12 -7.39
N LEU A 235 -29.61 12.57 -8.00
CA LEU A 235 -29.55 13.71 -8.93
C LEU A 235 -29.84 13.40 -10.41
N ARG A 236 -29.95 12.13 -10.84
CA ARG A 236 -30.39 11.79 -12.21
C ARG A 236 -31.83 11.30 -12.21
N LYS A 237 -32.74 12.16 -12.68
CA LYS A 237 -34.17 11.88 -12.83
C LYS A 237 -34.50 10.71 -13.77
N ASP A 238 -33.53 10.26 -14.57
CA ASP A 238 -33.72 9.25 -15.61
C ASP A 238 -33.81 7.81 -15.08
N PHE A 239 -33.50 7.56 -13.79
CA PHE A 239 -33.36 6.21 -13.23
C PHE A 239 -34.34 5.92 -12.08
N GLY A 240 -35.26 4.98 -12.32
CA GLY A 240 -36.23 4.50 -11.32
C GLY A 240 -35.63 3.68 -10.16
N THR A 241 -36.49 3.25 -9.23
CA THR A 241 -36.13 2.58 -7.96
C THR A 241 -35.27 1.33 -8.17
N ARG A 242 -35.64 0.43 -9.10
CA ARG A 242 -34.86 -0.80 -9.42
C ARG A 242 -33.42 -0.49 -9.85
N HIS A 243 -33.18 0.61 -10.57
CA HIS A 243 -31.83 1.04 -10.95
C HIS A 243 -31.03 1.51 -9.72
N ARG A 244 -31.65 2.28 -8.82
CA ARG A 244 -31.03 2.74 -7.57
C ARG A 244 -30.71 1.58 -6.62
N ALA A 245 -31.58 0.57 -6.57
CA ALA A 245 -31.37 -0.68 -5.83
C ALA A 245 -30.18 -1.47 -6.40
N ALA A 246 -30.11 -1.66 -7.73
CA ALA A 246 -28.98 -2.33 -8.36
C ALA A 246 -27.64 -1.63 -8.12
N ILE A 247 -27.62 -0.28 -8.08
CA ILE A 247 -26.42 0.48 -7.72
C ILE A 247 -26.07 0.20 -6.25
N GLY A 248 -27.03 0.29 -5.33
CA GLY A 248 -26.83 0.02 -3.90
C GLY A 248 -26.28 -1.38 -3.60
N ALA A 249 -26.80 -2.42 -4.27
CA ALA A 249 -26.23 -3.78 -4.20
C ALA A 249 -24.73 -3.81 -4.55
N SER A 250 -24.34 -3.07 -5.59
CA SER A 250 -22.95 -2.96 -6.05
C SER A 250 -22.09 -1.95 -5.27
N GLU A 251 -22.66 -1.26 -4.28
CA GLU A 251 -21.96 -0.41 -3.30
C GLU A 251 -21.70 -1.18 -1.98
N ILE A 252 -22.58 -2.11 -1.60
CA ILE A 252 -22.43 -2.97 -0.40
C ILE A 252 -21.33 -4.03 -0.60
N GLY A 253 -21.30 -4.68 -1.77
CA GLY A 253 -20.37 -5.77 -2.08
C GLY A 253 -19.92 -5.78 -3.55
N ASP A 254 -19.19 -6.83 -3.95
CA ASP A 254 -18.67 -6.97 -5.33
C ASP A 254 -19.65 -7.62 -6.32
N ALA A 255 -20.95 -7.56 -6.00
CA ALA A 255 -22.06 -8.12 -6.76
C ALA A 255 -22.33 -7.37 -8.07
N ILE A 256 -22.94 -8.08 -9.02
CA ILE A 256 -23.42 -7.51 -10.29
C ILE A 256 -24.93 -7.35 -10.18
N GLY A 257 -25.45 -6.15 -10.38
CA GLY A 257 -26.88 -5.94 -10.59
C GLY A 257 -27.20 -5.89 -12.09
N ILE A 258 -28.35 -6.41 -12.47
CA ILE A 258 -28.89 -6.37 -13.83
C ILE A 258 -30.33 -5.88 -13.72
N VAL A 259 -30.68 -4.89 -14.53
CA VAL A 259 -31.98 -4.21 -14.46
C VAL A 259 -32.60 -4.18 -15.85
N CYS A 260 -33.85 -4.59 -15.95
CA CYS A 260 -34.70 -4.33 -17.12
C CYS A 260 -35.64 -3.18 -16.76
N SER A 261 -35.66 -2.12 -17.59
CA SER A 261 -36.52 -0.96 -17.37
C SER A 261 -37.95 -1.22 -17.86
N GLU A 262 -38.92 -1.15 -16.95
CA GLU A 262 -40.36 -1.20 -17.29
C GLU A 262 -40.88 0.03 -18.06
N GLU A 263 -40.14 1.14 -18.00
CA GLU A 263 -40.48 2.40 -18.68
C GLU A 263 -39.88 2.51 -20.09
N ARG A 264 -38.69 1.94 -20.30
CA ARG A 264 -37.88 2.17 -21.53
C ARG A 264 -37.47 0.89 -22.27
N GLY A 265 -37.74 -0.30 -21.73
CA GLY A 265 -37.32 -1.56 -22.34
C GLY A 265 -35.79 -1.70 -22.45
N SER A 266 -35.02 -0.94 -21.68
CA SER A 266 -33.56 -0.96 -21.70
C SER A 266 -32.98 -1.90 -20.65
N ILE A 267 -31.91 -2.59 -21.02
CA ILE A 267 -31.09 -3.39 -20.09
C ILE A 267 -30.01 -2.47 -19.50
N SER A 268 -29.77 -2.55 -18.20
CA SER A 268 -28.62 -1.91 -17.54
C SER A 268 -27.92 -2.87 -16.59
N VAL A 269 -26.59 -2.77 -16.51
CA VAL A 269 -25.74 -3.54 -15.59
C VAL A 269 -25.09 -2.62 -14.58
N THR A 270 -25.06 -2.99 -13.31
CA THR A 270 -24.36 -2.29 -12.24
C THR A 270 -23.17 -3.08 -11.70
N ARG A 271 -22.09 -2.37 -11.40
CA ARG A 271 -20.88 -2.91 -10.80
C ARG A 271 -20.06 -1.79 -10.16
N GLU A 272 -19.56 -2.00 -8.94
CA GLU A 272 -18.69 -1.06 -8.22
C GLU A 272 -19.28 0.37 -8.14
N GLY A 273 -20.56 0.48 -7.76
CA GLY A 273 -21.29 1.75 -7.62
C GLY A 273 -21.53 2.51 -8.92
N LYS A 274 -21.42 1.86 -10.09
CA LYS A 274 -21.68 2.45 -11.42
C LYS A 274 -22.75 1.66 -12.15
N ILE A 275 -23.46 2.34 -13.04
CA ILE A 275 -24.44 1.76 -13.96
C ILE A 275 -24.01 1.96 -15.41
N TYR A 276 -24.20 0.93 -16.23
CA TYR A 276 -23.93 0.92 -17.66
C TYR A 276 -25.20 0.43 -18.38
N THR A 277 -25.82 1.31 -19.16
CA THR A 277 -26.96 0.95 -20.00
C THR A 277 -26.47 0.28 -21.28
N LEU A 278 -27.11 -0.83 -21.66
CA LEU A 278 -26.75 -1.67 -22.80
C LEU A 278 -27.82 -1.58 -23.88
N HIS A 279 -27.42 -1.79 -25.14
CA HIS A 279 -28.32 -1.63 -26.29
C HIS A 279 -29.17 -2.88 -26.59
N ASN A 280 -28.66 -4.08 -26.27
CA ASN A 280 -29.32 -5.36 -26.54
C ASN A 280 -28.86 -6.46 -25.57
N ALA A 281 -29.49 -7.64 -25.66
CA ALA A 281 -29.13 -8.81 -24.85
C ALA A 281 -27.73 -9.37 -25.18
N ASP A 282 -27.23 -9.22 -26.42
CA ASP A 282 -25.88 -9.70 -26.78
C ASP A 282 -24.76 -8.88 -26.16
N ALA A 283 -24.97 -7.58 -25.99
CA ALA A 283 -24.10 -6.74 -25.17
C ALA A 283 -24.13 -7.19 -23.71
N LEU A 284 -25.29 -7.62 -23.18
CA LEU A 284 -25.38 -8.21 -21.83
C LEU A 284 -24.60 -9.53 -21.75
N ARG A 285 -24.78 -10.46 -22.70
CA ARG A 285 -24.00 -11.71 -22.78
C ARG A 285 -22.50 -11.42 -22.76
N THR A 286 -22.04 -10.53 -23.63
CA THR A 286 -20.61 -10.18 -23.77
C THR A 286 -20.05 -9.55 -22.49
N VAL A 287 -20.78 -8.61 -21.88
CA VAL A 287 -20.36 -7.97 -20.63
C VAL A 287 -20.33 -8.96 -19.46
N LEU A 288 -21.33 -9.85 -19.35
CA LEU A 288 -21.35 -10.86 -18.29
C LEU A 288 -20.25 -11.91 -18.48
N LEU A 289 -20.01 -12.39 -19.71
CA LEU A 289 -18.90 -13.28 -20.04
C LEU A 289 -17.55 -12.64 -19.67
N GLN A 290 -17.36 -11.35 -19.96
CA GLN A 290 -16.13 -10.63 -19.58
C GLN A 290 -15.96 -10.47 -18.06
N ILE A 291 -17.05 -10.37 -17.29
CA ILE A 291 -16.98 -10.16 -15.82
C ILE A 291 -16.93 -11.50 -15.04
N LEU A 292 -17.55 -12.56 -15.56
CA LEU A 292 -17.74 -13.84 -14.89
C LEU A 292 -16.93 -14.99 -15.50
N GLY A 293 -16.78 -15.04 -16.83
CA GLY A 293 -15.95 -16.02 -17.54
C GLY A 293 -14.44 -15.72 -17.53
N GLY A 294 -14.01 -14.79 -16.67
CA GLY A 294 -12.60 -14.38 -16.50
C GLY A 294 -11.74 -15.40 -15.75
N GLY A 295 -11.81 -16.69 -16.14
CA GLY A 295 -10.83 -17.71 -15.78
C GLY A 295 -9.51 -17.56 -16.55
N GLU A 296 -9.54 -16.90 -17.70
CA GLU A 296 -8.34 -16.37 -18.35
C GLU A 296 -8.00 -14.98 -17.82
N ASP A 297 -7.16 -14.96 -16.79
CA ASP A 297 -6.18 -13.91 -16.62
C ASP A 297 -5.30 -13.89 -17.87
N LYS A 298 -5.73 -13.15 -18.91
CA LYS A 298 -4.81 -12.59 -19.90
C LYS A 298 -3.83 -11.73 -19.12
N LYS A 299 -2.73 -12.36 -18.72
CA LYS A 299 -1.51 -11.72 -18.25
C LYS A 299 -1.00 -10.85 -19.39
N GLU A 300 -1.60 -9.66 -19.53
CA GLU A 300 -0.86 -8.46 -19.86
C GLU A 300 0.27 -8.39 -18.83
N THR A 301 1.39 -9.01 -19.21
CA THR A 301 2.65 -8.87 -18.51
C THR A 301 3.08 -7.43 -18.72
N LYS A 302 2.54 -6.53 -17.89
CA LYS A 302 3.17 -5.26 -17.55
C LYS A 302 4.54 -5.63 -16.99
N LYS A 303 5.51 -5.71 -17.90
CA LYS A 303 6.91 -6.04 -17.62
C LYS A 303 7.42 -5.00 -16.64
N SER A 304 7.31 -5.36 -15.35
CA SER A 304 7.90 -4.67 -14.23
C SER A 304 9.31 -4.25 -14.65
N GLY A 305 9.70 -3.01 -14.34
CA GLY A 305 11.04 -2.52 -14.70
C GLY A 305 12.15 -3.47 -14.23
N TRP A 306 11.88 -4.20 -13.15
CA TRP A 306 12.76 -5.20 -12.57
C TRP A 306 13.04 -6.41 -13.46
N SER A 307 12.06 -6.91 -14.23
CA SER A 307 12.31 -8.05 -15.13
C SER A 307 13.12 -7.64 -16.37
N ARG A 308 12.95 -6.40 -16.84
CA ARG A 308 13.82 -5.80 -17.87
C ARG A 308 15.24 -5.55 -17.36
N PHE A 309 15.40 -5.17 -16.10
CA PHE A 309 16.70 -5.02 -15.44
C PHE A 309 17.41 -6.39 -15.34
N TRP A 310 16.77 -7.40 -14.74
CA TRP A 310 17.34 -8.75 -14.64
C TRP A 310 17.59 -9.42 -16.00
N SER A 311 16.72 -9.21 -17.01
CA SER A 311 17.00 -9.73 -18.36
C SER A 311 18.22 -9.08 -19.00
N ARG A 312 18.48 -7.79 -18.73
CA ARG A 312 19.68 -7.10 -19.23
C ARG A 312 20.93 -7.54 -18.49
N PHE A 313 20.87 -7.67 -17.17
CA PHE A 313 21.98 -8.17 -16.35
C PHE A 313 22.37 -9.62 -16.70
N ARG A 314 21.38 -10.48 -16.99
CA ARG A 314 21.63 -11.84 -17.47
C ARG A 314 22.15 -11.86 -18.92
N LYS A 315 21.74 -10.92 -19.78
CA LYS A 315 22.31 -10.78 -21.15
C LYS A 315 23.74 -10.27 -21.15
N SER A 316 24.14 -9.39 -20.22
CA SER A 316 25.53 -8.92 -20.12
C SER A 316 26.50 -10.00 -19.61
N ILE A 317 26.01 -10.99 -18.85
CA ILE A 317 26.82 -12.17 -18.48
C ILE A 317 26.85 -13.21 -19.60
N ALA A 318 25.74 -13.41 -20.33
CA ALA A 318 25.69 -14.31 -21.49
C ALA A 318 26.49 -13.80 -22.71
N ALA A 319 26.72 -12.50 -22.83
CA ALA A 319 27.54 -11.90 -23.91
C ALA A 319 29.05 -12.19 -23.79
N GLY A 320 29.49 -12.93 -22.76
CA GLY A 320 30.90 -13.26 -22.56
C GLY A 320 31.46 -14.35 -23.48
N GLN A 321 30.63 -15.20 -24.10
CA GLN A 321 31.10 -16.30 -24.98
C GLN A 321 30.09 -16.62 -26.11
N GLY A 322 30.55 -16.50 -27.37
CA GLY A 322 30.03 -17.30 -28.49
C GLY A 322 28.80 -16.82 -29.28
N GLY A 323 28.59 -15.51 -29.46
CA GLY A 323 27.43 -14.98 -30.19
C GLY A 323 27.44 -15.20 -31.72
N ASP A 324 28.61 -15.08 -32.36
CA ASP A 324 28.70 -14.76 -33.79
C ASP A 324 28.21 -15.87 -34.75
N LYS A 325 28.23 -17.14 -34.31
CA LYS A 325 27.89 -18.29 -35.18
C LYS A 325 26.38 -18.55 -35.35
N ILE A 326 25.52 -17.97 -34.51
CA ILE A 326 24.07 -18.20 -34.57
C ILE A 326 23.41 -17.17 -35.49
N GLU A 327 23.92 -15.93 -35.48
CA GLU A 327 23.39 -14.82 -36.29
C GLU A 327 23.66 -15.02 -37.79
N GLU A 328 24.83 -15.57 -38.15
CA GLU A 328 25.15 -15.94 -39.54
C GLU A 328 24.27 -17.09 -40.07
N MET A 329 23.83 -18.01 -39.20
CA MET A 329 23.00 -19.14 -39.58
C MET A 329 21.55 -18.72 -39.85
N LEU A 330 21.00 -17.86 -38.99
CA LEU A 330 19.65 -17.30 -39.13
C LEU A 330 19.49 -16.36 -40.35
N MET A 331 20.55 -15.62 -40.71
CA MET A 331 20.54 -14.77 -41.91
C MET A 331 20.40 -15.60 -43.20
N ARG A 332 21.12 -16.73 -43.30
CA ARG A 332 21.07 -17.61 -44.50
C ARG A 332 19.69 -18.25 -44.69
N GLU A 333 19.02 -18.61 -43.60
CA GLU A 333 17.65 -19.16 -43.64
C GLU A 333 16.62 -18.09 -44.06
N ALA A 334 16.79 -16.84 -43.60
CA ALA A 334 15.94 -15.72 -43.99
C ALA A 334 16.12 -15.28 -45.47
N GLU A 335 17.32 -15.42 -46.03
CA GLU A 335 17.57 -15.16 -47.46
C GLU A 335 16.99 -16.24 -48.37
N GLN A 336 17.06 -17.52 -47.99
CA GLN A 336 16.42 -18.61 -48.72
C GLN A 336 14.89 -18.43 -48.78
N ALA A 337 14.26 -18.02 -47.67
CA ALA A 337 12.83 -17.72 -47.63
C ALA A 337 12.42 -16.54 -48.54
N ARG A 338 13.32 -15.58 -48.81
CA ARG A 338 13.04 -14.43 -49.69
C ARG A 338 13.17 -14.76 -51.18
N GLN A 339 14.04 -15.69 -51.57
CA GLN A 339 14.24 -16.05 -52.98
C GLN A 339 13.09 -16.91 -53.56
N ALA A 340 12.28 -17.53 -52.71
CA ALA A 340 11.14 -18.36 -53.13
C ALA A 340 9.88 -17.58 -53.57
N ALA A 341 9.86 -16.24 -53.47
CA ALA A 341 8.67 -15.43 -53.73
C ALA A 341 8.92 -14.36 -54.82
N ALA A 342 8.74 -14.73 -56.09
CA ALA A 342 8.70 -13.80 -57.24
C ALA A 342 7.27 -13.71 -57.84
N PRO A 343 6.82 -12.55 -58.36
CA PRO A 343 5.39 -12.27 -58.60
C PRO A 343 4.98 -12.13 -60.09
N SER A 344 3.66 -12.19 -60.39
CA SER A 344 2.94 -11.61 -61.56
C SER A 344 1.44 -12.03 -61.55
N PRO A 345 0.50 -11.39 -62.30
CA PRO A 345 0.32 -9.95 -62.55
C PRO A 345 -1.16 -9.43 -62.53
N VAL A 346 -1.32 -8.12 -62.28
CA VAL A 346 -2.26 -7.09 -62.83
C VAL A 346 -3.61 -7.47 -63.51
N ILE A 347 -4.72 -6.76 -63.17
CA ILE A 347 -5.59 -5.91 -64.05
C ILE A 347 -6.67 -5.10 -63.23
N SER A 348 -7.18 -4.02 -63.83
CA SER A 348 -8.07 -2.88 -63.40
C SER A 348 -9.46 -3.24 -62.80
N GLU A 349 -10.33 -2.35 -62.27
CA GLU A 349 -10.79 -0.95 -62.57
C GLU A 349 -11.20 -0.19 -61.26
N ALA A 350 -11.00 1.12 -61.01
CA ALA A 350 -11.54 2.40 -61.56
C ALA A 350 -12.85 2.94 -60.88
N VAL A 351 -12.98 4.29 -60.75
CA VAL A 351 -14.13 5.11 -60.22
C VAL A 351 -14.27 5.14 -58.66
N VAL A 352 -14.16 6.23 -57.84
CA VAL A 352 -14.66 7.65 -57.81
C VAL A 352 -16.06 7.75 -57.13
N ASP A 353 -16.36 8.58 -56.10
CA ASP A 353 -15.60 9.62 -55.34
C ASP A 353 -16.13 9.91 -53.89
N ASP A 354 -15.48 10.87 -53.20
CA ASP A 354 -15.92 11.85 -52.15
C ASP A 354 -16.77 11.40 -50.91
N PRO A 355 -16.31 11.64 -49.65
CA PRO A 355 -17.02 11.20 -48.44
C PRO A 355 -18.00 12.24 -47.86
N ALA A 356 -19.18 12.39 -48.46
CA ALA A 356 -20.20 13.35 -48.00
C ALA A 356 -21.66 12.81 -47.90
N ALA A 357 -21.89 11.50 -47.78
CA ALA A 357 -23.26 10.96 -47.72
C ALA A 357 -23.45 9.65 -46.93
N VAL A 358 -23.68 9.73 -45.60
CA VAL A 358 -24.61 8.82 -44.87
C VAL A 358 -25.18 9.53 -43.63
N ALA A 359 -26.21 10.37 -43.81
CA ALA A 359 -26.91 11.00 -42.69
C ALA A 359 -28.36 11.42 -43.01
N ALA A 360 -29.18 10.53 -43.58
CA ALA A 360 -30.65 10.66 -43.54
C ALA A 360 -31.35 9.34 -43.94
N SER A 361 -32.04 8.70 -43.01
CA SER A 361 -33.20 7.87 -43.33
C SER A 361 -34.16 7.79 -42.14
N VAL A 362 -35.46 7.67 -42.48
CA VAL A 362 -36.68 7.64 -41.65
C VAL A 362 -37.43 9.00 -41.58
N ALA A 363 -38.69 8.92 -42.05
CA ALA A 363 -39.62 9.97 -42.47
C ALA A 363 -40.63 10.33 -41.33
N PRO A 364 -41.77 11.06 -41.53
CA PRO A 364 -42.36 11.61 -42.77
C PRO A 364 -43.03 13.01 -42.73
N GLY A 365 -43.35 13.53 -43.91
CA GLY A 365 -44.61 14.29 -44.14
C GLY A 365 -44.54 15.81 -44.35
N MET A 366 -45.65 16.32 -44.91
CA MET A 366 -46.02 17.71 -45.27
C MET A 366 -45.45 18.30 -46.57
N ASP A 367 -46.38 18.69 -47.44
CA ASP A 367 -46.20 19.51 -48.65
C ASP A 367 -46.04 21.01 -48.33
N ASP A 368 -45.74 21.77 -49.39
CA ASP A 368 -45.81 23.24 -49.53
C ASP A 368 -44.94 24.11 -48.59
N LEU A 369 -43.85 24.65 -49.16
CA LEU A 369 -43.51 26.10 -49.21
C LEU A 369 -42.08 26.30 -49.77
N ASP A 370 -41.98 26.37 -51.10
CA ASP A 370 -40.73 26.74 -51.80
C ASP A 370 -40.52 28.27 -51.78
N ASP A 371 -39.78 28.77 -50.79
CA ASP A 371 -39.28 30.15 -50.76
C ASP A 371 -37.74 30.18 -50.56
N PRO A 372 -36.96 30.61 -51.57
CA PRO A 372 -35.50 30.52 -51.53
C PRO A 372 -34.84 31.45 -50.50
N GLU A 373 -35.46 32.58 -50.10
CA GLU A 373 -34.87 33.47 -49.09
C GLU A 373 -34.86 32.86 -47.68
N VAL A 374 -35.83 31.99 -47.37
CA VAL A 374 -35.95 31.34 -46.05
C VAL A 374 -34.88 30.26 -45.86
N GLN A 375 -34.49 29.57 -46.93
CA GLN A 375 -33.46 28.53 -46.87
C GLN A 375 -32.05 29.10 -46.60
N GLU A 376 -31.72 30.28 -47.14
CA GLU A 376 -30.41 30.92 -46.91
C GLU A 376 -30.24 31.38 -45.44
N ILE A 377 -31.31 31.89 -44.83
CA ILE A 377 -31.34 32.30 -43.42
C ILE A 377 -31.24 31.09 -42.47
N LEU A 378 -31.84 29.96 -42.83
CA LEU A 378 -31.72 28.69 -42.07
C LEU A 378 -30.33 28.04 -42.23
N ALA A 379 -29.73 28.11 -43.42
CA ALA A 379 -28.38 27.61 -43.67
C ALA A 379 -27.31 28.39 -42.86
N HIS A 380 -27.43 29.72 -42.80
CA HIS A 380 -26.45 30.56 -42.08
C HIS A 380 -26.55 30.50 -40.55
N SER A 381 -27.70 30.13 -39.99
CA SER A 381 -27.93 30.08 -38.53
C SER A 381 -27.58 28.72 -37.89
N THR A 382 -27.79 27.60 -38.59
CA THR A 382 -27.70 26.26 -38.00
C THR A 382 -26.27 25.69 -37.92
N GLN A 383 -25.39 25.97 -38.89
CA GLN A 383 -24.08 25.31 -38.98
C GLN A 383 -22.98 25.89 -38.04
N ARG A 384 -23.05 27.16 -37.66
CA ARG A 384 -21.97 27.85 -36.92
C ARG A 384 -22.08 27.79 -35.38
N VAL A 385 -23.29 27.55 -34.84
CA VAL A 385 -23.53 27.54 -33.38
C VAL A 385 -23.27 26.15 -32.77
N GLY A 386 -23.73 25.07 -33.42
CA GLY A 386 -23.59 23.71 -32.91
C GLY A 386 -22.14 23.21 -32.81
N SER A 387 -21.30 23.53 -33.81
CA SER A 387 -19.90 23.08 -33.87
C SER A 387 -19.03 23.69 -32.76
N ARG A 388 -19.12 25.00 -32.53
CA ARG A 388 -18.40 25.70 -31.44
C ARG A 388 -18.92 25.28 -30.06
N ALA A 389 -20.22 25.11 -29.89
CA ALA A 389 -20.79 24.63 -28.63
C ALA A 389 -20.35 23.20 -28.30
N ARG A 390 -20.40 22.27 -29.28
CA ARG A 390 -19.95 20.87 -29.14
C ARG A 390 -18.44 20.78 -28.87
N ARG A 391 -17.62 21.58 -29.54
CA ARG A 391 -16.16 21.66 -29.31
C ARG A 391 -15.83 22.17 -27.91
N ARG A 392 -16.47 23.26 -27.45
CA ARG A 392 -16.36 23.74 -26.05
C ARG A 392 -16.86 22.73 -25.02
N ARG A 393 -17.88 21.91 -25.34
CA ARG A 393 -18.38 20.83 -24.46
C ARG A 393 -17.36 19.68 -24.34
N LEU A 394 -16.68 19.33 -25.43
CA LEU A 394 -15.61 18.33 -25.49
C LEU A 394 -14.32 18.81 -24.81
N GLU A 395 -13.98 20.09 -24.94
CA GLU A 395 -12.86 20.71 -24.22
C GLU A 395 -13.14 20.74 -22.71
N ARG A 396 -14.34 21.19 -22.28
CA ARG A 396 -14.75 21.13 -20.87
C ARG A 396 -14.81 19.70 -20.33
N SER A 397 -15.25 18.71 -21.11
CA SER A 397 -15.26 17.32 -20.66
C SER A 397 -13.86 16.73 -20.54
N ARG A 398 -12.93 17.08 -21.45
CA ARG A 398 -11.51 16.71 -21.36
C ARG A 398 -10.82 17.34 -20.14
N VAL A 399 -11.03 18.64 -19.89
CA VAL A 399 -10.50 19.34 -18.71
C VAL A 399 -11.06 18.71 -17.43
N ASN A 400 -12.37 18.50 -17.33
CA ASN A 400 -12.98 17.82 -16.17
C ASN A 400 -12.47 16.38 -15.97
N LEU A 401 -12.16 15.65 -17.04
CA LEU A 401 -11.54 14.32 -16.97
C LEU A 401 -10.09 14.37 -16.50
N GLN A 402 -9.29 15.32 -16.99
CA GLN A 402 -7.92 15.54 -16.54
C GLN A 402 -7.91 15.92 -15.05
N ASP A 403 -8.74 16.87 -14.63
CA ASP A 403 -8.96 17.24 -13.23
C ASP A 403 -9.35 16.04 -12.36
N ALA A 404 -10.30 15.21 -12.81
CA ALA A 404 -10.73 14.01 -12.07
C ALA A 404 -9.61 12.96 -11.96
N VAL A 405 -8.81 12.77 -13.01
CA VAL A 405 -7.65 11.88 -13.02
C VAL A 405 -6.55 12.40 -12.09
N GLU A 406 -6.29 13.71 -12.10
CA GLU A 406 -5.32 14.34 -11.21
C GLU A 406 -5.75 14.29 -9.75
N ARG A 407 -7.02 14.58 -9.43
CA ARG A 407 -7.55 14.44 -8.06
C ARG A 407 -7.40 12.99 -7.57
N ARG A 408 -7.67 11.99 -8.43
CA ARG A 408 -7.41 10.55 -8.14
C ARG A 408 -5.93 10.20 -8.00
N LYS A 409 -5.03 10.90 -8.70
CA LYS A 409 -3.57 10.74 -8.56
C LYS A 409 -3.11 11.33 -7.23
N ARG A 410 -3.48 12.58 -6.91
CA ARG A 410 -3.16 13.27 -5.65
C ARG A 410 -3.66 12.50 -4.43
N ARG A 411 -4.91 12.00 -4.42
CA ARG A 411 -5.44 11.12 -3.34
C ARG A 411 -4.56 9.88 -3.12
N ARG A 412 -4.19 9.17 -4.19
CA ARG A 412 -3.35 7.96 -4.10
C ARG A 412 -1.91 8.23 -3.66
N TRP A 413 -1.36 9.39 -3.98
CA TRP A 413 -0.05 9.82 -3.47
C TRP A 413 -0.10 10.23 -2.00
N GLY A 414 -1.12 10.98 -1.58
CA GLY A 414 -1.33 11.33 -0.17
C GLY A 414 -1.41 10.11 0.75
N LEU A 415 -2.10 9.05 0.31
CA LEU A 415 -2.17 7.77 1.05
C LEU A 415 -0.80 7.10 1.22
N LYS A 416 0.05 7.10 0.18
CA LYS A 416 1.40 6.53 0.23
C LYS A 416 2.35 7.32 1.13
N ILE A 417 2.24 8.64 1.11
CA ILE A 417 3.04 9.52 1.97
C ILE A 417 2.61 9.34 3.43
N ALA A 418 1.31 9.28 3.69
CA ALA A 418 0.77 9.03 5.04
C ALA A 418 1.18 7.64 5.58
N SER A 419 1.14 6.58 4.76
CA SER A 419 1.57 5.24 5.20
C SER A 419 3.06 5.16 5.47
N LEU A 420 3.90 5.84 4.68
CA LEU A 420 5.34 5.92 4.92
C LEU A 420 5.65 6.70 6.20
N ALA A 421 5.01 7.86 6.41
CA ALA A 421 5.20 8.67 7.61
C ALA A 421 4.77 7.91 8.88
N LEU A 422 3.65 7.20 8.83
CA LEU A 422 3.16 6.39 9.94
C LEU A 422 4.09 5.20 10.23
N ALA A 423 4.61 4.54 9.20
CA ALA A 423 5.58 3.45 9.36
C ALA A 423 6.90 3.91 9.98
N VAL A 424 7.46 5.04 9.53
CA VAL A 424 8.68 5.62 10.11
C VAL A 424 8.46 6.01 11.58
N LEU A 425 7.32 6.62 11.90
CA LEU A 425 6.98 7.01 13.28
C LEU A 425 6.86 5.77 14.19
N VAL A 426 6.15 4.73 13.74
CA VAL A 426 5.97 3.48 14.50
C VAL A 426 7.31 2.74 14.64
N TRP A 427 8.09 2.62 13.58
CA TRP A 427 9.43 2.02 13.63
C TRP A 427 10.31 2.73 14.66
N PHE A 428 10.35 4.06 14.62
CA PHE A 428 11.14 4.85 15.57
C PHE A 428 10.66 4.67 17.02
N PHE A 429 9.33 4.65 17.24
CA PHE A 429 8.74 4.34 18.54
C PHE A 429 9.16 2.96 19.04
N VAL A 430 9.15 1.94 18.17
CA VAL A 430 9.59 0.58 18.53
C VAL A 430 11.08 0.54 18.88
N GLN A 431 11.94 1.18 18.09
CA GLN A 431 13.39 1.24 18.37
C GLN A 431 13.70 1.90 19.72
N LEU A 432 13.08 3.05 20.03
CA LEU A 432 13.23 3.71 21.34
C LEU A 432 12.79 2.84 22.53
N ARG A 433 11.92 1.84 22.32
CA ARG A 433 11.35 1.02 23.40
C ARG A 433 12.04 -0.34 23.54
N LEU A 434 12.51 -0.93 22.44
CA LEU A 434 13.18 -2.23 22.45
C LEU A 434 14.71 -2.11 22.54
N ASN A 435 15.31 -1.07 21.96
CA ASN A 435 16.76 -0.90 21.90
C ASN A 435 17.19 0.56 22.17
N PRO A 436 16.85 1.13 23.35
CA PRO A 436 17.16 2.51 23.68
C PRO A 436 18.66 2.79 23.69
N ILE A 437 19.04 4.04 23.41
CA ILE A 437 20.41 4.51 23.62
C ILE A 437 20.63 4.74 25.13
N VAL A 438 21.63 4.07 25.69
CA VAL A 438 22.00 4.16 27.10
C VAL A 438 23.48 4.51 27.26
N ASN A 439 23.84 5.03 28.43
CA ASN A 439 25.23 5.28 28.81
C ASN A 439 25.70 4.14 29.72
N HIS A 440 26.91 3.63 29.51
CA HIS A 440 27.53 2.61 30.35
C HIS A 440 28.98 2.99 30.65
N THR A 441 29.38 2.88 31.92
CA THR A 441 30.75 3.15 32.36
C THR A 441 31.49 1.83 32.53
N PHE A 442 32.51 1.61 31.72
CA PHE A 442 33.48 0.53 31.89
C PHE A 442 34.53 1.04 32.89
N SER A 443 34.58 0.40 34.05
CA SER A 443 35.51 0.70 35.14
C SER A 443 36.49 -0.46 35.30
N GLY A 444 37.71 -0.16 35.79
CA GLY A 444 38.70 -1.22 36.04
C GLY A 444 39.46 -1.66 34.79
N LEU A 445 39.45 -0.88 33.70
CA LEU A 445 40.15 -1.24 32.48
C LEU A 445 41.66 -1.24 32.73
N GLN A 446 42.28 -2.42 32.60
CA GLN A 446 43.73 -2.58 32.68
C GLN A 446 44.37 -2.00 31.41
N VAL A 447 45.34 -1.11 31.60
CA VAL A 447 46.07 -0.48 30.49
C VAL A 447 47.03 -1.52 29.88
N ARG A 448 46.73 -1.99 28.67
CA ARG A 448 47.65 -2.86 27.92
C ARG A 448 48.85 -2.04 27.47
N ARG A 449 50.03 -2.47 27.91
CA ARG A 449 51.32 -1.83 27.66
C ARG A 449 51.78 -2.13 26.23
N GLY A 450 51.80 -1.12 25.36
CA GLY A 450 52.38 -1.24 24.01
C GLY A 450 53.91 -1.11 24.03
N ASN A 451 54.60 -1.68 23.03
CA ASN A 451 56.04 -1.51 22.77
C ASN A 451 57.00 -1.82 23.94
N ILE A 452 56.67 -2.75 24.84
CA ILE A 452 57.60 -3.17 25.92
C ILE A 452 58.93 -3.69 25.34
N GLU A 453 58.91 -4.50 24.28
CA GLU A 453 60.13 -5.09 23.69
C GLU A 453 61.16 -4.04 23.25
N GLU A 454 60.73 -2.87 22.80
CA GLU A 454 61.63 -1.79 22.38
C GLU A 454 62.26 -1.07 23.58
N LEU A 455 61.59 -1.03 24.74
CA LEU A 455 62.16 -0.57 26.01
C LEU A 455 63.14 -1.60 26.59
N THR A 456 62.78 -2.89 26.56
CA THR A 456 63.63 -3.98 27.05
C THR A 456 64.92 -4.11 26.23
N ARG A 457 64.85 -3.97 24.89
CA ARG A 457 66.05 -3.92 24.02
C ARG A 457 67.00 -2.76 24.33
N ARG A 458 66.49 -1.67 24.90
CA ARG A 458 67.27 -0.49 25.31
C ARG A 458 67.68 -0.50 26.78
N GLY A 459 67.45 -1.61 27.50
CA GLY A 459 67.81 -1.75 28.91
C GLY A 459 67.03 -0.81 29.83
N MET A 460 65.74 -0.60 29.58
CA MET A 460 64.88 0.27 30.40
C MET A 460 63.67 -0.46 30.97
N THR A 461 63.33 -0.17 32.23
CA THR A 461 62.11 -0.62 32.91
C THR A 461 61.07 0.50 32.97
N LEU A 462 59.80 0.09 32.98
CA LEU A 462 58.64 0.98 32.96
C LEU A 462 57.75 0.71 34.17
N THR A 463 57.73 1.64 35.12
CA THR A 463 56.84 1.60 36.28
C THR A 463 55.71 2.60 36.07
N ILE A 464 54.47 2.14 36.15
CA ILE A 464 53.27 2.97 35.95
C ILE A 464 52.53 3.04 37.28
N SER A 465 52.06 4.23 37.68
CA SER A 465 51.11 4.34 38.78
C SER A 465 49.81 3.63 38.40
N GLU A 466 49.40 2.60 39.16
CA GLU A 466 48.24 1.76 38.86
C GLU A 466 46.92 2.54 38.93
N GLN A 467 46.60 3.26 37.86
CA GLN A 467 45.33 3.96 37.70
C GLN A 467 44.42 3.16 36.77
N LEU A 468 43.40 2.56 37.38
CA LEU A 468 42.31 1.91 36.65
C LEU A 468 41.58 2.95 35.80
N MET A 469 41.55 2.71 34.48
CA MET A 469 40.89 3.60 33.55
C MET A 469 39.37 3.40 33.60
N THR A 470 38.63 4.50 33.58
CA THR A 470 37.17 4.55 33.50
C THR A 470 36.76 5.22 32.19
N VAL A 471 35.87 4.59 31.43
CA VAL A 471 35.37 5.09 30.15
C VAL A 471 33.86 4.98 30.11
N THR A 472 33.16 6.10 29.94
CA THR A 472 31.71 6.13 29.75
C THR A 472 31.39 6.19 28.27
N ILE A 473 30.78 5.12 27.76
CA ILE A 473 30.38 4.95 26.37
C ILE A 473 28.85 5.10 26.28
N ARG A 474 28.39 5.84 25.27
CA ARG A 474 26.98 5.95 24.89
C ARG A 474 26.74 5.13 23.63
N ALA A 475 25.85 4.16 23.70
CA ALA A 475 25.52 3.28 22.59
C ALA A 475 24.12 2.67 22.75
N ARG A 476 23.62 1.93 21.75
CA ARG A 476 22.37 1.18 21.88
C ARG A 476 22.52 0.07 22.93
N SER A 477 21.45 -0.23 23.66
CA SER A 477 21.45 -1.23 24.74
C SER A 477 21.98 -2.61 24.28
N SER A 478 21.64 -3.04 23.06
CA SER A 478 22.17 -4.28 22.46
C SER A 478 23.70 -4.27 22.29
N THR A 479 24.27 -3.13 21.88
CA THR A 479 25.71 -2.95 21.70
C THR A 479 26.45 -2.96 23.04
N ILE A 480 25.88 -2.30 24.06
CA ILE A 480 26.45 -2.27 25.43
C ILE A 480 26.38 -3.64 26.10
N ASN A 481 25.30 -4.41 25.91
CA ASN A 481 25.22 -5.77 26.45
C ASN A 481 26.31 -6.67 25.85
N LYS A 482 26.53 -6.62 24.53
CA LYS A 482 27.61 -7.38 23.88
C LYS A 482 29.02 -6.92 24.31
N MET A 483 29.25 -5.61 24.49
CA MET A 483 30.51 -5.09 25.09
C MET A 483 30.73 -5.57 26.54
N ARG A 484 29.65 -5.89 27.28
CA ARG A 484 29.75 -6.45 28.65
C ARG A 484 30.00 -7.95 28.64
N GLU A 485 29.48 -8.66 27.65
CA GLU A 485 29.74 -10.10 27.41
C GLU A 485 31.18 -10.32 26.92
N HIS A 486 31.75 -9.37 26.17
CA HIS A 486 33.12 -9.37 25.65
C HIS A 486 33.94 -8.17 26.17
N PRO A 487 34.39 -8.20 27.44
CA PRO A 487 35.16 -7.09 28.04
C PRO A 487 36.54 -6.89 27.39
N ASP A 488 37.03 -7.88 26.64
CA ASP A 488 38.26 -7.82 25.84
C ASP A 488 38.17 -6.82 24.67
N TRP A 489 36.97 -6.42 24.25
CA TRP A 489 36.79 -5.49 23.13
C TRP A 489 37.09 -4.03 23.50
N VAL A 490 37.04 -3.64 24.77
CA VAL A 490 37.33 -2.26 25.22
C VAL A 490 38.75 -2.23 25.81
N VAL A 491 39.73 -1.99 24.95
CA VAL A 491 41.15 -2.03 25.33
C VAL A 491 41.67 -0.63 25.65
N ALA A 492 42.13 -0.42 26.87
CA ALA A 492 42.94 0.74 27.23
C ALA A 492 44.38 0.56 26.71
N THR A 493 44.89 1.53 25.96
CA THR A 493 46.24 1.54 25.38
C THR A 493 47.00 2.79 25.81
N MET A 494 48.32 2.68 25.96
CA MET A 494 49.18 3.80 26.31
C MET A 494 50.15 4.11 25.16
N THR A 495 50.16 5.36 24.69
CA THR A 495 51.04 5.80 23.59
C THR A 495 52.27 6.49 24.17
N LEU A 496 53.41 5.80 24.20
CA LEU A 496 54.67 6.39 24.65
C LEU A 496 55.20 7.40 23.60
N PRO A 497 55.85 8.51 24.02
CA PRO A 497 56.57 9.39 23.11
C PRO A 497 57.78 8.69 22.49
N GLU A 498 58.23 9.13 21.30
CA GLU A 498 59.32 8.47 20.56
C GLU A 498 60.72 8.71 21.16
N ASN A 499 60.93 9.87 21.79
CA ASN A 499 62.17 10.22 22.48
C ASN A 499 62.01 9.98 23.98
N LEU A 500 62.60 8.89 24.48
CA LEU A 500 62.44 8.40 25.84
C LEU A 500 63.75 8.56 26.61
N GLU A 501 63.82 9.58 27.45
CA GLU A 501 64.89 9.78 28.43
C GLU A 501 64.50 9.17 29.80
N PRO A 502 65.45 8.72 30.65
CA PRO A 502 65.13 8.26 32.00
C PRO A 502 64.47 9.38 32.85
N GLY A 503 63.34 9.08 33.48
CA GLY A 503 62.58 10.07 34.26
C GLY A 503 61.07 9.82 34.29
N ASN A 504 60.33 10.79 34.84
CA ASN A 504 58.87 10.77 34.92
C ASN A 504 58.25 11.46 33.70
N HIS A 505 57.55 10.70 32.86
CA HIS A 505 56.86 11.20 31.68
C HIS A 505 55.36 11.19 31.87
N SER A 506 54.68 12.26 31.43
CA SER A 506 53.22 12.28 31.36
C SER A 506 52.78 11.63 30.05
N VAL A 507 52.11 10.47 30.15
CA VAL A 507 51.75 9.65 29.00
C VAL A 507 50.24 9.65 28.82
N GLU A 508 49.79 9.79 27.56
CA GLU A 508 48.37 9.83 27.23
C GLU A 508 47.78 8.41 27.18
N LEU A 509 46.68 8.22 27.89
CA LEU A 509 45.89 7.00 27.86
C LEU A 509 44.84 7.15 26.75
N SER A 510 44.88 6.25 25.80
CA SER A 510 43.85 6.07 24.79
C SER A 510 43.03 4.82 25.11
N PHE A 511 41.86 4.67 24.50
CA PHE A 511 41.18 3.38 24.46
C PHE A 511 40.72 3.11 23.03
N THR A 512 40.70 1.84 22.66
CA THR A 512 40.19 1.36 21.37
C THR A 512 39.06 0.38 21.63
N VAL A 513 37.94 0.58 20.95
CA VAL A 513 36.86 -0.41 20.89
C VAL A 513 37.09 -1.29 19.66
N GLN A 514 37.38 -2.56 19.87
CA GLN A 514 37.57 -3.55 18.83
C GLN A 514 36.24 -4.21 18.44
N ASN A 515 36.20 -4.84 17.26
CA ASN A 515 35.06 -5.63 16.75
C ASN A 515 33.71 -4.89 16.63
N ILE A 516 33.69 -3.56 16.78
CA ILE A 516 32.49 -2.72 16.70
C ILE A 516 32.77 -1.52 15.80
N ASN A 517 31.86 -1.27 14.85
CA ASN A 517 31.90 -0.12 13.96
C ASN A 517 31.97 1.21 14.77
N PRO A 518 32.91 2.13 14.47
CA PRO A 518 33.00 3.44 15.14
C PRO A 518 31.71 4.28 15.13
N SER A 519 30.77 4.06 14.20
CA SER A 519 29.47 4.76 14.23
C SER A 519 28.47 4.19 15.25
N ALA A 520 28.75 3.04 15.86
CA ALA A 520 27.87 2.33 16.81
C ALA A 520 27.94 2.81 18.26
N TRP A 521 28.91 3.67 18.58
CA TRP A 521 29.15 4.16 19.93
C TRP A 521 29.71 5.59 19.92
N GLN A 522 29.51 6.31 21.02
CA GLN A 522 30.02 7.65 21.22
C GLN A 522 30.65 7.78 22.61
N LEU A 523 31.87 8.30 22.69
CA LEU A 523 32.50 8.63 23.97
C LEU A 523 31.72 9.75 24.67
N GLN A 524 31.38 9.56 25.95
CA GLN A 524 30.85 10.62 26.82
C GLN A 524 31.94 11.19 27.72
N SER A 525 32.70 10.32 28.39
CA SER A 525 33.77 10.73 29.30
C SER A 525 34.84 9.65 29.44
N GLN A 526 36.04 10.07 29.80
CA GLN A 526 37.21 9.22 30.04
C GLN A 526 37.99 9.81 31.20
N SER A 527 38.36 8.99 32.19
CA SER A 527 39.22 9.39 33.31
C SER A 527 40.07 8.22 33.82
N PRO A 528 41.38 8.39 34.05
CA PRO A 528 42.18 9.57 33.71
C PRO A 528 42.49 9.64 32.20
N ARG A 529 42.83 10.83 31.69
CA ARG A 529 43.32 11.01 30.31
C ARG A 529 44.84 10.88 30.19
N ARG A 530 45.57 11.18 31.25
CA ARG A 530 47.03 11.04 31.32
C ARG A 530 47.41 10.36 32.63
N THR A 531 48.43 9.51 32.57
CA THR A 531 49.09 8.95 33.75
C THR A 531 50.56 9.38 33.78
N ILE A 532 51.23 9.14 34.90
CA ILE A 532 52.69 9.29 35.01
C ILE A 532 53.30 7.91 34.84
N ALA A 533 54.17 7.77 33.85
CA ALA A 533 55.02 6.61 33.68
C ALA A 533 56.46 6.98 34.02
N THR A 534 57.06 6.23 34.93
CA THR A 534 58.47 6.36 35.31
C THR A 534 59.29 5.39 34.49
N ILE A 535 60.27 5.91 33.77
CA ILE A 535 61.23 5.13 32.97
C ILE A 535 62.56 5.15 33.71
N ALA A 536 63.02 3.98 34.13
CA ALA A 536 64.33 3.79 34.73
C ALA A 536 65.25 3.02 33.79
N LYS A 537 66.53 3.35 33.79
CA LYS A 537 67.55 2.53 33.12
C LYS A 537 67.92 1.38 34.05
N ILE A 538 67.99 0.16 33.52
CA ILE A 538 68.54 -0.99 34.22
C ILE A 538 70.02 -0.70 34.48
N SER A 539 70.43 -0.69 35.74
CA SER A 539 71.83 -0.61 36.15
C SER A 539 72.46 -2.00 36.15
N ASP A 540 73.68 -2.12 35.64
CA ASP A 540 74.43 -3.39 35.48
C ASP A 540 74.84 -4.07 36.81
N ASP A 541 74.33 -3.62 37.96
CA ASP A 541 74.63 -4.16 39.31
C ASP A 541 73.60 -5.21 39.81
N ASP A 542 72.42 -5.34 39.18
CA ASP A 542 71.33 -6.23 39.66
C ASP A 542 71.42 -7.69 39.14
N ASP A 543 72.47 -8.06 38.40
CA ASP A 543 72.61 -9.39 37.75
C ASP A 543 72.98 -10.54 38.73
N LYS A 544 72.64 -10.39 40.02
CA LYS A 544 72.94 -11.34 41.10
C LYS A 544 71.83 -11.49 42.17
N ASN A 545 70.57 -11.68 41.77
CA ASN A 545 69.73 -12.74 42.35
C ASN A 545 68.35 -12.88 41.68
N SER A 546 67.80 -14.10 41.79
CA SER A 546 66.38 -14.41 41.59
C SER A 546 65.85 -14.55 40.16
N TYR A 547 66.33 -15.58 39.45
CA TYR A 547 65.41 -16.41 38.66
C TYR A 547 64.73 -17.43 39.58
N PRO A 548 63.40 -17.42 39.71
CA PRO A 548 62.64 -18.61 40.07
C PRO A 548 61.75 -19.08 38.91
N GLY A 549 61.93 -20.34 38.52
CA GLY A 549 60.84 -21.21 38.09
C GLY A 549 59.98 -20.78 36.90
N GLN A 550 60.45 -21.17 35.72
CA GLN A 550 59.59 -21.68 34.64
C GLN A 550 58.50 -22.62 35.19
N VAL A 551 57.22 -22.34 34.91
CA VAL A 551 56.08 -23.27 35.02
C VAL A 551 55.12 -22.97 33.85
N ASP A 552 54.54 -24.02 33.27
CA ASP A 552 53.65 -24.00 32.08
C ASP A 552 52.33 -23.22 32.27
#